data_AF-A0AA36FY16-F1
#
_entry.id   AF-A0AA36FY16-F1
#
_cell.length_a   1.000
_cell.length_b   1.000
_cell.length_c   1.000
_cell.angle_alpha   90.00
_cell.angle_beta   90.00
_cell.angle_gamma   90.00
#
_symmetry.space_group_name_H-M   'P 1'
#
loop_
_entity.id
_entity.type
_entity.pdbx_description
1 polymer ?
#
loop_
_entity_poly.entity_id
_entity_poly.type
_entity_poly.pdbx_seq_one_letter_code
_entity_poly.pdbx_strand_id
1 'polypeptide(L)'
;MSWRDDPRIKKLLEKATLENLLKPCFERVHEKDEIQKMESTLKYALDKYEENEESETEPLTDECLDALCEITMNHGKNHTPESLLTLSKLFIKVEDWRLACEVIWCSASLAIQDFISAHQIKVELCSHYGKRRFMRLLSSDLANQFSVFEWCHSSFYTNSYFTADVEYAYIEARKFLQNLRDFTLTAEKKKQLE
;
A
#
# COMPACT_ATOMS: atom_id res chain seq x y z
N MET A 1 0.08 -4.47 -27.56
CA MET A 1 0.70 -5.65 -26.94
C MET A 1 -0.03 -5.85 -25.62
N SER A 2 -0.58 -7.03 -25.36
CA SER A 2 -1.28 -7.28 -24.09
C SER A 2 -0.26 -7.22 -22.96
N TRP A 3 -0.57 -6.53 -21.86
CA TRP A 3 0.31 -6.51 -20.68
C TRP A 3 0.51 -7.92 -20.09
N ARG A 4 -0.41 -8.85 -20.37
CA ARG A 4 -0.30 -10.28 -19.98
C ARG A 4 0.82 -11.01 -20.72
N ASP A 5 1.14 -10.57 -21.94
CA ASP A 5 2.25 -11.11 -22.73
C ASP A 5 3.58 -10.45 -22.35
N ASP A 6 3.55 -9.49 -21.42
CA ASP A 6 4.77 -8.82 -20.97
C ASP A 6 5.65 -9.83 -20.19
N PRO A 7 6.87 -10.11 -20.66
CA PRO A 7 7.79 -11.04 -20.00
C PRO A 7 8.07 -10.65 -18.54
N ARG A 8 7.91 -9.37 -18.20
CA ARG A 8 8.03 -8.82 -16.84
C ARG A 8 6.96 -9.37 -15.90
N ILE A 9 5.69 -9.31 -16.31
CA ILE A 9 4.53 -9.79 -15.55
C ILE A 9 4.60 -11.30 -15.39
N LYS A 10 4.91 -12.01 -16.47
CA LYS A 10 4.98 -13.48 -16.45
C LYS A 10 6.02 -14.00 -15.47
N LYS A 11 7.22 -13.40 -15.48
CA LYS A 11 8.31 -13.73 -14.56
C LYS A 11 7.99 -13.37 -13.11
N LEU A 12 7.18 -12.34 -12.88
CA LEU A 12 6.70 -11.93 -11.56
C LEU A 12 5.73 -12.97 -10.98
N LEU A 13 4.74 -13.41 -11.76
CA LEU A 13 3.80 -14.47 -11.37
C LEU A 13 4.52 -15.80 -11.11
N GLU A 14 5.52 -16.14 -11.92
CA GLU A 14 6.28 -17.39 -11.78
C GLU A 14 7.20 -17.45 -10.54
N LYS A 15 7.58 -16.30 -9.94
CA LYS A 15 8.62 -16.23 -8.89
C LYS A 15 8.16 -15.64 -7.55
N ALA A 16 7.03 -14.97 -7.51
CA ALA A 16 6.61 -14.23 -6.33
C ALA A 16 5.67 -15.05 -5.44
N THR A 17 6.17 -15.56 -4.32
CA THR A 17 5.32 -15.82 -3.15
C THR A 17 4.93 -14.48 -2.51
N LEU A 18 3.78 -14.40 -1.83
CA LEU A 18 3.40 -13.17 -1.12
C LEU A 18 4.43 -12.78 -0.05
N GLU A 19 5.00 -13.79 0.60
CA GLU A 19 6.20 -13.72 1.43
C GLU A 19 7.42 -13.06 0.73
N ASN A 20 7.50 -13.02 -0.59
CA ASN A 20 8.59 -12.34 -1.29
C ASN A 20 8.24 -10.94 -1.77
N LEU A 21 6.96 -10.72 -2.14
CA LEU A 21 6.47 -9.42 -2.61
C LEU A 21 6.29 -8.42 -1.46
N LEU A 22 5.91 -8.90 -0.27
CA LEU A 22 5.37 -8.02 0.78
C LEU A 22 5.88 -8.35 2.19
N LYS A 23 6.63 -9.44 2.43
CA LYS A 23 7.15 -9.77 3.77
C LYS A 23 7.93 -8.65 4.45
N PRO A 24 8.86 -7.92 3.78
CA PRO A 24 9.57 -6.82 4.44
C PRO A 24 8.62 -5.68 4.85
N CYS A 25 7.51 -5.51 4.15
CA CYS A 25 6.48 -4.51 4.48
C CYS A 25 5.54 -5.01 5.58
N PHE A 26 5.08 -6.25 5.46
CA PHE A 26 4.04 -6.80 6.31
C PHE A 26 4.57 -7.22 7.67
N GLU A 27 5.80 -7.70 7.78
CA GLU A 27 6.44 -7.93 9.09
C GLU A 27 6.58 -6.63 9.91
N ARG A 28 6.54 -5.46 9.26
CA ARG A 28 6.59 -4.14 9.94
C ARG A 28 5.20 -3.59 10.28
N VAL A 29 4.12 -4.18 9.77
CA VAL A 29 2.76 -3.63 9.89
C VAL A 29 1.77 -4.61 10.51
N HIS A 30 1.96 -5.93 10.33
CA HIS A 30 0.99 -6.99 10.60
C HIS A 30 1.59 -8.14 11.43
N GLU A 31 0.71 -8.86 12.10
CA GLU A 31 1.05 -10.12 12.80
C GLU A 31 1.09 -11.31 11.82
N LYS A 32 1.77 -12.40 12.19
CA LYS A 32 1.99 -13.57 11.31
C LYS A 32 0.72 -14.19 10.76
N ASP A 33 -0.34 -14.18 11.55
CA ASP A 33 -1.62 -14.82 11.22
C ASP A 33 -2.39 -14.00 10.17
N GLU A 34 -2.27 -12.66 10.24
CA GLU A 34 -2.82 -11.75 9.24
C GLU A 34 -2.11 -11.95 7.89
N ILE A 35 -0.78 -12.08 7.92
CA ILE A 35 0.04 -12.33 6.72
C ILE A 35 -0.47 -13.57 5.98
N GLN A 36 -0.70 -14.69 6.65
CA GLN A 36 -1.19 -15.93 6.03
C GLN A 36 -2.56 -15.77 5.35
N LYS A 37 -3.48 -15.02 5.97
CA LYS A 37 -4.80 -14.74 5.41
C LYS A 37 -4.71 -13.83 4.17
N MET A 38 -3.74 -12.91 4.17
CA MET A 38 -3.42 -12.07 3.00
C MET A 38 -2.84 -12.91 1.86
N GLU A 39 -1.92 -13.85 2.15
CA GLU A 39 -1.32 -14.73 1.13
C GLU A 39 -2.38 -15.50 0.35
N SER A 40 -3.36 -16.03 1.07
CA SER A 40 -4.45 -16.82 0.49
C SER A 40 -5.35 -15.94 -0.40
N THR A 41 -5.59 -14.69 0.01
CA THR A 41 -6.43 -13.74 -0.72
C THR A 41 -5.77 -13.26 -2.01
N LEU A 42 -4.45 -12.96 -1.97
CA LEU A 42 -3.71 -12.53 -3.16
C LEU A 42 -3.55 -13.66 -4.17
N LYS A 43 -3.28 -14.90 -3.73
CA LYS A 43 -3.25 -16.05 -4.64
C LYS A 43 -4.57 -16.18 -5.39
N TYR A 44 -5.68 -16.15 -4.65
CA TYR A 44 -7.01 -16.18 -5.24
C TYR A 44 -7.28 -15.03 -6.23
N ALA A 45 -6.83 -13.81 -5.90
CA ALA A 45 -6.92 -12.67 -6.81
C ALA A 45 -6.12 -12.88 -8.10
N LEU A 46 -4.85 -13.30 -7.96
CA LEU A 46 -3.95 -13.59 -9.08
C LEU A 46 -4.48 -14.73 -9.96
N ASP A 47 -5.00 -15.79 -9.35
CA ASP A 47 -5.61 -16.93 -10.04
C ASP A 47 -6.86 -16.49 -10.84
N LYS A 48 -7.68 -15.59 -10.26
CA LYS A 48 -8.84 -14.99 -10.94
C LYS A 48 -8.44 -14.17 -12.18
N TYR A 49 -7.18 -13.74 -12.31
CA TYR A 49 -6.68 -13.05 -13.51
C TYR A 49 -6.26 -13.98 -14.63
N GLU A 50 -5.82 -15.21 -14.33
CA GLU A 50 -5.56 -16.22 -15.35
C GLU A 50 -6.86 -16.74 -15.98
N GLU A 51 -7.96 -16.77 -15.20
CA GLU A 51 -9.24 -17.35 -15.62
C GLU A 51 -10.20 -16.37 -16.34
N ASN A 52 -10.03 -15.05 -16.21
CA ASN A 52 -10.87 -14.07 -16.91
C ASN A 52 -10.24 -13.64 -18.25
N GLU A 53 -10.52 -14.41 -19.31
CA GLU A 53 -10.53 -13.93 -20.69
C GLU A 53 -11.70 -12.93 -20.86
N GLU A 54 -11.51 -11.86 -21.64
CA GLU A 54 -12.55 -10.87 -22.01
C GLU A 54 -12.96 -9.77 -21.00
N SER A 55 -12.00 -9.07 -20.35
CA SER A 55 -12.31 -7.71 -19.86
C SER A 55 -11.64 -6.64 -20.71
N GLU A 56 -12.41 -5.65 -21.16
CA GLU A 56 -11.96 -4.42 -21.84
C GLU A 56 -11.19 -3.50 -20.87
N THR A 57 -10.17 -4.01 -20.21
CA THR A 57 -9.32 -3.21 -19.31
C THR A 57 -8.24 -2.50 -20.11
N GLU A 58 -8.03 -1.22 -19.81
CA GLU A 58 -6.93 -0.44 -20.38
C GLU A 58 -5.59 -1.17 -20.14
N PRO A 59 -4.66 -1.12 -21.11
CA PRO A 59 -3.35 -1.72 -20.91
C PRO A 59 -2.67 -1.14 -19.66
N LEU A 60 -2.00 -2.02 -18.91
CA LEU A 60 -1.11 -1.57 -17.85
C LEU A 60 -0.09 -0.61 -18.44
N THR A 61 0.06 0.54 -17.79
CA THR A 61 1.03 1.55 -18.19
C THR A 61 2.43 1.05 -17.88
N ASP A 62 3.42 1.43 -18.68
CA ASP A 62 4.83 1.06 -18.47
C ASP A 62 5.30 1.40 -17.05
N GLU A 63 4.84 2.52 -16.48
CA GLU A 63 5.10 2.91 -15.08
C GLU A 63 4.65 1.85 -14.05
N CYS A 64 3.50 1.20 -14.28
CA CYS A 64 3.00 0.15 -13.38
C CYS A 64 3.81 -1.15 -13.55
N LEU A 65 4.21 -1.46 -14.78
CA LEU A 65 5.02 -2.63 -15.11
C LEU A 65 6.45 -2.50 -14.57
N ASP A 66 7.01 -1.29 -14.65
CA ASP A 66 8.33 -0.97 -14.14
C ASP A 66 8.33 -0.98 -12.61
N ALA A 67 7.32 -0.39 -11.96
CA ALA A 67 7.20 -0.46 -10.50
C ALA A 67 7.04 -1.91 -10.00
N LEU A 68 6.23 -2.72 -10.69
CA LEU A 68 6.10 -4.15 -10.39
C LEU A 68 7.43 -4.89 -10.52
N CYS A 69 8.18 -4.61 -11.59
CA CYS A 69 9.52 -5.14 -11.78
C CYS A 69 10.48 -4.69 -10.69
N GLU A 70 10.46 -3.42 -10.30
CA GLU A 70 11.32 -2.92 -9.25
C GLU A 70 11.00 -3.58 -7.91
N ILE A 71 9.72 -3.71 -7.56
CA ILE A 71 9.24 -4.35 -6.32
C ILE A 71 9.69 -5.82 -6.27
N THR A 72 9.56 -6.56 -7.37
CA THR A 72 9.94 -7.98 -7.38
C THR A 72 11.41 -8.24 -7.63
N MET A 73 12.07 -7.51 -8.52
CA MET A 73 13.46 -7.80 -8.91
C MET A 73 14.46 -7.24 -7.89
N ASN A 74 14.09 -6.21 -7.13
CA ASN A 74 14.92 -5.70 -6.03
C ASN A 74 14.56 -6.34 -4.68
N HIS A 75 14.51 -7.68 -4.60
CA HIS A 75 14.31 -8.48 -3.37
C HIS A 75 15.19 -8.09 -2.14
N GLY A 76 16.11 -7.12 -2.26
CA GLY A 76 16.97 -6.61 -1.20
C GLY A 76 16.89 -5.10 -0.92
N LYS A 77 16.00 -4.33 -1.59
CA LYS A 77 15.74 -2.93 -1.22
C LYS A 77 14.36 -2.83 -0.57
N ASN A 78 14.31 -2.19 0.59
CA ASN A 78 13.04 -1.89 1.28
C ASN A 78 12.09 -1.18 0.29
N HIS A 79 10.88 -1.71 0.13
CA HIS A 79 9.84 -1.06 -0.66
C HIS A 79 9.60 0.36 -0.12
N THR A 80 9.29 1.31 -1.01
CA THR A 80 8.93 2.69 -0.64
C THR A 80 7.42 2.86 -0.64
N PRO A 81 6.88 3.86 0.09
CA PRO A 81 5.46 4.20 0.01
C PRO A 81 4.96 4.40 -1.44
N GLU A 82 5.78 5.03 -2.29
CA GLU A 82 5.42 5.30 -3.69
C GLU A 82 5.37 4.02 -4.53
N SER A 83 6.30 3.08 -4.30
CA SER A 83 6.25 1.80 -5.00
C SER A 83 4.96 1.03 -4.65
N LEU A 84 4.54 1.05 -3.37
CA LEU A 84 3.28 0.46 -2.94
C LEU A 84 2.09 1.20 -3.56
N LEU A 85 2.10 2.53 -3.60
CA LEU A 85 1.03 3.28 -4.24
C LEU A 85 0.91 2.97 -5.75
N THR A 86 2.02 2.79 -6.45
CA THR A 86 1.97 2.34 -7.85
C THR A 86 1.42 0.92 -7.99
N LEU A 87 1.73 0.02 -7.04
CA LEU A 87 1.14 -1.32 -6.97
C LEU A 87 -0.37 -1.29 -6.69
N SER A 88 -0.88 -0.37 -5.86
CA SER A 88 -2.33 -0.26 -5.66
C SER A 88 -3.05 0.26 -6.89
N LYS A 89 -2.43 1.15 -7.68
CA LYS A 89 -2.95 1.59 -8.98
C LYS A 89 -3.11 0.42 -9.96
N LEU A 90 -2.18 -0.54 -9.94
CA LEU A 90 -2.33 -1.78 -10.69
C LEU A 90 -3.58 -2.53 -10.25
N PHE A 91 -3.73 -2.78 -8.95
CA PHE A 91 -4.89 -3.50 -8.41
C PHE A 91 -6.21 -2.79 -8.74
N ILE A 92 -6.24 -1.46 -8.73
CA ILE A 92 -7.38 -0.68 -9.23
C ILE A 92 -7.67 -0.97 -10.71
N LYS A 93 -6.64 -0.92 -11.57
CA LYS A 93 -6.79 -1.16 -13.02
C LYS A 93 -7.31 -2.55 -13.36
N VAL A 94 -6.92 -3.53 -12.56
CA VAL A 94 -7.38 -4.91 -12.72
C VAL A 94 -8.64 -5.20 -11.91
N GLU A 95 -9.26 -4.19 -11.32
CA GLU A 95 -10.48 -4.29 -10.51
C GLU A 95 -10.36 -5.19 -9.26
N ASP A 96 -9.13 -5.40 -8.76
CA ASP A 96 -8.92 -5.92 -7.41
C ASP A 96 -9.00 -4.82 -6.37
N TRP A 97 -10.21 -4.35 -6.14
CA TRP A 97 -10.49 -3.29 -5.18
C TRP A 97 -10.07 -3.65 -3.75
N ARG A 98 -10.16 -4.95 -3.41
CA ARG A 98 -9.82 -5.45 -2.09
C ARG A 98 -8.33 -5.32 -1.83
N LEU A 99 -7.49 -5.76 -2.76
CA LEU A 99 -6.03 -5.64 -2.66
C LEU A 99 -5.57 -4.19 -2.85
N ALA A 100 -6.21 -3.44 -3.74
CA ALA A 100 -5.93 -2.02 -3.90
C ALA A 100 -6.07 -1.29 -2.55
N CYS A 101 -7.15 -1.54 -1.82
CA CYS A 101 -7.37 -1.01 -0.48
C CYS A 101 -6.21 -1.34 0.48
N GLU A 102 -5.81 -2.61 0.57
CA GLU A 102 -4.76 -2.98 1.51
C GLU A 102 -3.40 -2.38 1.15
N VAL A 103 -3.07 -2.35 -0.14
CA VAL A 103 -1.80 -1.75 -0.57
C VAL A 103 -1.80 -0.22 -0.36
N ILE A 104 -2.95 0.46 -0.50
CA ILE A 104 -3.10 1.88 -0.10
C ILE A 104 -2.82 2.06 1.39
N TRP A 105 -3.38 1.20 2.24
CA TRP A 105 -3.13 1.20 3.68
C TRP A 105 -1.65 1.01 4.01
N CYS A 106 -0.99 0.02 3.40
CA CYS A 106 0.41 -0.25 3.63
C CYS A 106 1.30 0.92 3.18
N SER A 107 1.01 1.54 2.03
CA SER A 107 1.68 2.75 1.55
C SER A 107 1.63 3.86 2.59
N ALA A 108 0.43 4.21 3.08
CA ALA A 108 0.27 5.27 4.07
C ALA A 108 0.94 4.92 5.41
N SER A 109 0.82 3.67 5.86
CA SER A 109 1.45 3.20 7.10
C SER A 109 2.97 3.25 7.04
N LEU A 110 3.56 2.86 5.92
CA LEU A 110 5.00 2.92 5.71
C LEU A 110 5.49 4.37 5.67
N ALA A 111 4.75 5.28 5.03
CA ALA A 111 5.10 6.69 5.00
C ALA A 111 5.19 7.32 6.41
N ILE A 112 4.33 6.89 7.32
CA ILE A 112 4.40 7.30 8.73
C ILE A 112 5.69 6.78 9.39
N GLN A 113 6.05 5.51 9.14
CA GLN A 113 7.29 4.93 9.67
C GLN A 113 8.53 5.63 9.12
N ASP A 114 8.54 5.94 7.82
CA ASP A 114 9.62 6.67 7.17
C ASP A 114 9.73 8.10 7.72
N PHE A 115 8.60 8.79 7.94
CA PHE A 115 8.58 10.11 8.57
C PHE A 115 9.17 10.08 9.99
N ILE A 116 8.77 9.11 10.82
CA ILE A 116 9.29 8.91 12.18
C ILE A 116 10.79 8.67 12.15
N SER A 117 11.25 7.81 11.24
CA SER A 117 12.65 7.43 11.11
C SER A 117 13.50 8.62 10.64
N ALA A 118 13.06 9.33 9.61
CA ALA A 118 13.75 10.49 9.05
C ALA A 118 13.91 11.62 10.07
N HIS A 119 12.90 11.81 10.93
CA HIS A 119 12.92 12.81 11.99
C HIS A 119 13.44 12.29 13.34
N GLN A 120 13.84 11.01 13.42
CA GLN A 120 14.31 10.34 14.63
C GLN A 120 13.37 10.55 15.83
N ILE A 121 12.07 10.37 15.62
CA ILE A 121 11.05 10.49 16.67
C ILE A 121 11.01 9.18 17.47
N LYS A 122 11.17 9.27 18.79
CA LYS A 122 11.15 8.11 19.69
C LYS A 122 9.73 7.69 20.05
N VAL A 123 9.03 7.06 19.11
CA VAL A 123 7.66 6.56 19.31
C VAL A 123 7.51 5.17 18.74
N GLU A 124 6.72 4.33 19.40
CA GLU A 124 6.36 2.99 18.93
C GLU A 124 4.88 2.96 18.53
N LEU A 125 4.59 2.60 17.28
CA LEU A 125 3.23 2.60 16.73
C LEU A 125 2.73 1.18 16.44
N CYS A 126 2.32 0.47 17.49
CA CYS A 126 1.95 -0.95 17.43
C CYS A 126 0.54 -1.22 16.87
N SER A 127 -0.25 -0.21 16.50
CA SER A 127 -1.63 -0.40 16.01
C SER A 127 -2.07 0.67 15.03
N HIS A 128 -3.13 0.40 14.26
CA HIS A 128 -3.78 1.41 13.42
C HIS A 128 -4.29 2.59 14.25
N TYR A 129 -4.86 2.33 15.45
CA TYR A 129 -5.22 3.38 16.41
C TYR A 129 -4.03 4.24 16.86
N GLY A 130 -2.88 3.61 17.11
CA GLY A 130 -1.64 4.31 17.43
C GLY A 130 -1.22 5.25 16.30
N LYS A 131 -1.24 4.76 15.06
CA LYS A 131 -0.93 5.56 13.86
C LYS A 131 -1.90 6.73 13.70
N ARG A 132 -3.21 6.52 13.86
CA ARG A 132 -4.20 7.61 13.80
C ARG A 132 -3.97 8.66 14.88
N ARG A 133 -3.69 8.24 16.13
CA ARG A 133 -3.40 9.16 17.23
C ARG A 133 -2.14 9.97 16.94
N PHE A 134 -1.08 9.32 16.46
CA PHE A 134 0.14 9.99 16.03
C PHE A 134 -0.14 11.04 14.96
N MET A 135 -0.90 10.68 13.92
CA MET A 135 -1.29 11.63 12.87
C MET A 135 -2.10 12.80 13.42
N ARG A 136 -3.02 12.56 14.36
CA ARG A 136 -3.81 13.62 14.99
C ARG A 136 -2.95 14.56 15.82
N LEU A 137 -1.96 14.04 16.53
CA LEU A 137 -0.99 14.86 17.22
C LEU A 137 -0.17 15.67 16.22
N LEU A 138 0.20 15.12 15.07
CA LEU A 138 0.96 15.81 14.03
C LEU A 138 0.14 16.94 13.38
N SER A 139 -1.06 16.62 12.87
CA SER A 139 -2.02 17.54 12.25
C SER A 139 -3.43 16.93 12.19
N SER A 140 -4.47 17.73 12.48
CA SER A 140 -5.86 17.29 12.32
C SER A 140 -6.18 16.88 10.88
N ASP A 141 -5.63 17.59 9.90
CA ASP A 141 -5.91 17.36 8.49
C ASP A 141 -5.29 16.05 8.02
N LEU A 142 -4.05 15.79 8.43
CA LEU A 142 -3.39 14.51 8.16
C LEU A 142 -4.12 13.34 8.83
N ALA A 143 -4.68 13.54 10.02
CA ALA A 143 -5.48 12.50 10.68
C ALA A 143 -6.81 12.22 9.98
N ASN A 144 -7.45 13.26 9.43
CA ASN A 144 -8.66 13.12 8.64
C ASN A 144 -8.35 12.38 7.34
N GLN A 145 -7.27 12.73 6.64
CA GLN A 145 -6.81 11.98 5.48
C GLN A 145 -6.50 10.52 5.83
N PHE A 146 -5.80 10.28 6.94
CA PHE A 146 -5.43 8.94 7.36
C PHE A 146 -6.64 8.03 7.63
N SER A 147 -7.78 8.60 8.04
CA SER A 147 -9.01 7.83 8.27
C SER A 147 -9.58 7.18 7.01
N VAL A 148 -9.27 7.73 5.82
CA VAL A 148 -9.61 7.12 4.53
C VAL A 148 -8.90 5.78 4.37
N PHE A 149 -7.64 5.70 4.81
CA PHE A 149 -6.84 4.48 4.70
C PHE A 149 -7.22 3.44 5.76
N GLU A 150 -7.67 3.88 6.95
CA GLU A 150 -8.26 2.98 7.95
C GLU A 150 -9.50 2.27 7.39
N TRP A 151 -10.31 2.98 6.59
CA TRP A 151 -11.44 2.37 5.89
C TRP A 151 -10.96 1.35 4.87
N CYS A 152 -9.95 1.65 4.04
CA CYS A 152 -9.36 0.69 3.11
C CYS A 152 -8.89 -0.59 3.82
N HIS A 153 -8.19 -0.47 4.93
CA HIS A 153 -7.73 -1.61 5.71
C HIS A 153 -8.90 -2.47 6.23
N SER A 154 -9.97 -1.83 6.69
CA SER A 154 -11.21 -2.53 7.07
C SER A 154 -11.88 -3.21 5.88
N SER A 155 -11.94 -2.55 4.73
CA SER A 155 -12.51 -3.06 3.48
C SER A 155 -11.77 -4.31 2.98
N PHE A 156 -10.46 -4.39 3.21
CA PHE A 156 -9.70 -5.60 2.90
C PHE A 156 -10.21 -6.83 3.66
N TYR A 157 -10.63 -6.69 4.92
CA TYR A 157 -11.13 -7.83 5.70
C TYR A 157 -12.62 -8.09 5.53
N THR A 158 -13.41 -7.02 5.34
CA THR A 158 -14.87 -7.10 5.26
C THR A 158 -15.38 -7.30 3.85
N ASN A 159 -14.52 -7.15 2.83
CA ASN A 159 -14.89 -7.13 1.42
C ASN A 159 -15.97 -6.07 1.11
N SER A 160 -15.99 -4.99 1.88
CA SER A 160 -16.96 -3.90 1.77
C SER A 160 -16.26 -2.66 1.21
N TYR A 161 -16.36 -2.46 -0.10
CA TYR A 161 -15.80 -1.30 -0.79
C TYR A 161 -16.75 -0.79 -1.87
N PHE A 162 -16.75 0.53 -2.09
CA PHE A 162 -17.27 1.12 -3.32
C PHE A 162 -16.09 1.51 -4.21
N THR A 163 -16.18 1.25 -5.51
CA THR A 163 -15.09 1.50 -6.47
C THR A 163 -14.62 2.95 -6.44
N ALA A 164 -15.56 3.90 -6.41
CA ALA A 164 -15.27 5.33 -6.28
C ALA A 164 -14.50 5.70 -5.01
N ASP A 165 -14.73 4.99 -3.90
CA ASP A 165 -14.03 5.24 -2.63
C ASP A 165 -12.58 4.74 -2.69
N VAL A 166 -12.31 3.64 -3.40
CA VAL A 166 -10.94 3.11 -3.58
C VAL A 166 -10.12 4.05 -4.48
N GLU A 167 -10.71 4.57 -5.55
CA GLU A 167 -10.06 5.57 -6.40
C GLU A 167 -9.79 6.88 -5.64
N TYR A 168 -10.76 7.32 -4.83
CA TYR A 168 -10.58 8.47 -3.95
C TYR A 168 -9.44 8.23 -2.94
N ALA A 169 -9.40 7.05 -2.32
CA ALA A 169 -8.34 6.68 -1.38
C ALA A 169 -6.95 6.67 -2.05
N TYR A 170 -6.83 6.22 -3.29
CA TYR A 170 -5.59 6.30 -4.05
C TYR A 170 -5.12 7.75 -4.25
N ILE A 171 -6.05 8.64 -4.62
CA ILE A 171 -5.75 10.07 -4.80
C ILE A 171 -5.32 10.71 -3.47
N GLU A 172 -6.03 10.42 -2.38
CA GLU A 172 -5.71 10.93 -1.05
C GLU A 172 -4.37 10.38 -0.54
N ALA A 173 -4.04 9.11 -0.81
CA ALA A 173 -2.75 8.54 -0.46
C ALA A 173 -1.60 9.31 -1.11
N ARG A 174 -1.71 9.64 -2.41
CA ARG A 174 -0.71 10.45 -3.10
C ARG A 174 -0.51 11.82 -2.44
N LYS A 175 -1.61 12.50 -2.08
CA LYS A 175 -1.56 13.79 -1.40
C LYS A 175 -0.94 13.65 0.00
N PHE A 176 -1.32 12.61 0.73
CA PHE A 176 -0.82 12.32 2.07
C PHE A 176 0.69 12.12 2.09
N LEU A 177 1.24 11.35 1.13
CA LEU A 177 2.68 11.17 0.97
C LEU A 177 3.40 12.51 0.77
N GLN A 178 2.86 13.36 -0.12
CA GLN A 178 3.41 14.68 -0.38
C GLN A 178 3.33 15.58 0.86
N ASN A 179 2.18 15.61 1.54
CA ASN A 179 1.99 16.40 2.74
C ASN A 179 2.95 16.00 3.87
N LEU A 180 3.23 14.70 4.03
CA LEU A 180 4.21 14.22 5.02
C LEU A 180 5.65 14.63 4.67
N ARG A 181 6.02 14.61 3.38
CA ARG A 181 7.35 15.04 2.91
C ARG A 181 7.57 16.53 3.11
N ASP A 182 6.55 17.34 2.83
CA ASP A 182 6.61 18.79 2.96
C ASP A 182 6.40 19.26 4.41
N PHE A 183 6.06 18.36 5.32
CA PHE A 183 5.78 18.69 6.71
C PHE A 183 7.05 19.16 7.43
N THR A 184 7.05 20.42 7.88
CA THR A 184 8.14 20.97 8.68
C THR A 184 7.94 20.66 10.16
N LEU A 185 8.72 19.71 10.68
CA LEU A 185 8.66 19.34 12.10
C LEU A 185 9.46 20.30 12.98
N THR A 186 8.80 20.96 13.93
CA THR A 186 9.47 21.79 14.93
C THR A 186 9.98 20.94 16.11
N ALA A 187 10.99 21.43 16.83
CA ALA A 187 11.52 20.73 18.01
C ALA A 187 10.46 20.54 19.11
N GLU A 188 9.61 21.55 19.34
CA GLU A 188 8.49 21.46 20.28
C GLU A 188 7.48 20.39 19.83
N LYS A 189 7.14 20.37 18.54
CA LYS A 189 6.21 19.38 18.01
C LYS A 189 6.79 17.96 18.10
N LYS A 190 8.08 17.79 17.80
CA LYS A 190 8.78 16.52 17.97
C LYS A 190 8.65 16.00 19.39
N LYS A 191 8.88 16.83 20.40
CA LYS A 191 8.77 16.46 21.82
C LYS A 191 7.35 16.05 22.22
N GLN A 192 6.31 16.59 21.58
CA GLN A 192 4.91 16.20 21.83
C GLN A 192 4.53 14.85 21.19
N LEU A 193 5.32 14.40 20.20
CA LEU A 193 5.09 13.14 19.48
C LEU A 193 5.84 11.96 20.10
N GLU A 194 6.85 12.22 20.93
CA GLU A 194 7.60 11.24 21.75
C GLU A 194 6.88 10.97 23.08
#